data_AF-A0A3D3ZYG9-F1
#
_entry.id   AF-A0A3D3ZYG9-F1
#
_cell.length_a   1.000
_cell.length_b   1.000
_cell.length_c   1.000
_cell.angle_alpha   90.00
_cell.angle_beta   90.00
_cell.angle_gamma   90.00
#
_symmetry.space_group_name_H-M   'P 1'
#
loop_
_entity.id
_entity.type
_entity.pdbx_description
1 polymer ?
#
loop_
_entity_poly.entity_id
_entity_poly.type
_entity_poly.pdbx_seq_one_letter_code
_entity_poly.pdbx_strand_id
1 'polypeptide(L)'
;MTRQDVTLNDRYDLSKRQVLLNGTQALVRLMLMQKARDEAAGLNTAGYVTGYRGSPLGAVDMQMERAEKQLEQADVTFQRGLNEDLAATALWGSQQAELRGEGAYDGVFGLWYGKG
;
A
#
# COMPACT_ATOMS: atom_id res chain seq x y z
N MET A 1 28.27 14.89 15.76
CA MET A 1 27.24 14.00 15.19
C MET A 1 25.89 14.48 15.70
N THR A 2 25.13 15.20 14.87
CA THR A 2 23.81 15.73 15.24
C THR A 2 22.85 14.55 15.44
N ARG A 3 22.32 14.42 16.65
CA ARG A 3 21.35 13.37 17.01
C ARG A 3 20.06 13.68 16.26
N GLN A 4 19.64 12.80 15.36
CA GLN A 4 18.35 12.95 14.70
C GLN A 4 17.27 12.41 15.64
N ASP A 5 16.28 13.25 15.97
CA ASP A 5 15.08 12.83 16.70
C ASP A 5 14.15 12.07 15.76
N VAL A 6 14.48 10.81 15.51
CA VAL A 6 13.63 9.87 14.77
C VAL A 6 12.75 9.12 15.76
N THR A 7 11.44 9.22 15.59
CA THR A 7 10.44 8.53 16.40
C THR A 7 9.79 7.38 15.64
N LEU A 8 9.17 6.45 16.37
CA LEU A 8 8.43 5.35 15.75
C LEU A 8 7.21 5.82 14.96
N ASN A 9 6.63 6.97 15.30
CA ASN A 9 5.44 7.51 14.64
C ASN A 9 5.76 8.11 13.26
N ASP A 10 7.02 8.46 13.00
CA ASP A 10 7.45 9.08 11.74
C ASP A 10 7.39 8.12 10.53
N ARG A 11 7.23 6.80 10.75
CA ARG A 11 7.35 5.78 9.70
C ARG A 11 6.39 5.94 8.51
N TYR A 12 5.26 6.60 8.68
CA TYR A 12 4.28 6.86 7.61
C TYR A 12 4.17 8.35 7.25
N ASP A 13 4.90 9.22 7.96
CA ASP A 13 5.04 10.62 7.56
C ASP A 13 6.00 10.71 6.38
N LEU A 14 5.47 11.07 5.21
CA LEU A 14 6.24 11.16 3.98
C LEU A 14 7.14 12.41 3.92
N SER A 15 6.92 13.41 4.78
CA SER A 15 7.79 14.57 4.91
C SER A 15 9.14 14.22 5.57
N LYS A 16 9.20 13.09 6.28
CA LYS A 16 10.40 12.64 6.99
C LYS A 16 11.34 11.91 6.04
N ARG A 17 12.59 12.40 6.00
CA ARG A 17 13.67 11.81 5.18
C ARG A 17 14.27 10.55 5.79
N GLN A 18 14.41 10.50 7.12
CA GLN A 18 14.93 9.33 7.84
C GLN A 18 13.84 8.81 8.78
N VAL A 19 13.58 7.51 8.71
CA VAL A 19 12.54 6.82 9.48
C VAL A 19 13.05 5.45 9.90
N LEU A 20 12.53 4.94 11.02
CA LEU A 20 12.78 3.57 11.47
C LEU A 20 11.55 2.71 11.15
N LEU A 21 11.75 1.67 10.35
CA LEU A 21 10.70 0.74 9.94
C LEU A 21 11.27 -0.65 9.68
N ASN A 22 10.45 -1.69 9.83
CA ASN A 22 10.78 -3.05 9.42
C ASN A 22 10.24 -3.34 8.00
N GLY A 23 10.51 -4.54 7.48
CA GLY A 23 10.10 -4.91 6.11
C GLY A 23 8.60 -4.81 5.84
N THR A 24 7.74 -5.25 6.77
CA THR A 24 6.28 -5.17 6.54
C THR A 24 5.73 -3.75 6.65
N GLN A 25 6.33 -2.91 7.50
CA GLN A 25 6.04 -1.46 7.54
C GLN A 25 6.53 -0.75 6.29
N ALA A 26 7.63 -1.23 5.68
CA ALA A 26 8.12 -0.70 4.41
C ALA A 26 7.09 -0.87 3.29
N LEU A 27 6.36 -1.98 3.27
CA LEU A 27 5.30 -2.24 2.29
C LEU A 27 4.13 -1.27 2.42
N VAL A 28 3.74 -0.92 3.66
CA VAL A 28 2.74 0.14 3.88
C VAL A 28 3.27 1.48 3.33
N ARG A 29 4.48 1.87 3.74
CA ARG A 29 5.07 3.15 3.31
C ARG A 29 5.25 3.21 1.80
N LEU A 30 5.57 2.08 1.15
CA LEU A 30 5.68 1.97 -0.31
C LEU A 30 4.38 2.38 -1.00
N MET A 31 3.24 1.89 -0.53
CA MET A 31 1.94 2.24 -1.10
C MET A 31 1.63 3.74 -0.94
N LEU A 32 1.89 4.31 0.24
CA LEU A 32 1.72 5.75 0.49
C LEU A 32 2.63 6.59 -0.41
N MET A 33 3.89 6.16 -0.59
CA MET A 33 4.85 6.84 -1.44
C MET A 33 4.48 6.77 -2.92
N GLN A 34 3.88 5.67 -3.37
CA GLN A 34 3.40 5.54 -4.75
C GLN A 34 2.28 6.53 -5.03
N LYS A 35 1.25 6.61 -4.16
CA LYS A 35 0.18 7.62 -4.28
C LYS A 35 0.75 9.04 -4.32
N ALA A 36 1.60 9.39 -3.36
CA ALA A 36 2.18 10.74 -3.29
C ALA A 36 3.01 11.09 -4.53
N ARG A 37 3.68 10.09 -5.12
CA ARG A 37 4.42 10.26 -6.38
C ARG A 37 3.48 10.49 -7.56
N ASP A 38 2.38 9.76 -7.63
CA ASP A 38 1.38 9.90 -8.69
C ASP A 38 0.68 11.27 -8.61
N GLU A 39 0.31 11.72 -7.41
CA GLU A 39 -0.24 13.07 -7.19
C GLU A 39 0.74 14.16 -7.61
N ALA A 40 2.03 14.02 -7.28
CA ALA A 40 3.07 14.96 -7.70
C ALA A 40 3.27 14.97 -9.22
N ALA A 41 2.91 13.89 -9.92
CA ALA A 41 2.88 13.82 -11.38
C ALA A 41 1.54 14.29 -11.98
N GLY A 42 0.57 14.69 -11.16
CA GLY A 42 -0.76 15.13 -11.60
C GLY A 42 -1.71 13.98 -11.97
N LEU A 43 -1.44 12.76 -11.51
CA LEU A 43 -2.27 11.58 -11.75
C LEU A 43 -3.23 11.36 -10.57
N ASN A 44 -4.49 11.05 -10.86
CA ASN A 44 -5.49 10.64 -9.89
C ASN A 44 -5.56 9.11 -9.80
N THR A 45 -4.56 8.47 -9.19
CA THR A 45 -4.52 7.00 -9.01
C THR A 45 -5.07 6.55 -7.66
N ALA A 46 -5.53 5.31 -7.60
CA ALA A 46 -5.83 4.62 -6.34
C ALA A 46 -4.88 3.44 -6.12
N GLY A 47 -4.73 3.02 -4.87
CA GLY A 47 -3.96 1.84 -4.51
C GLY A 47 -4.84 0.66 -4.11
N TYR A 48 -4.46 -0.55 -4.49
CA TYR A 48 -5.08 -1.77 -4.00
C TYR A 48 -4.05 -2.75 -3.47
N VAL A 49 -4.23 -3.17 -2.22
CA VAL A 49 -3.40 -4.17 -1.56
C VAL A 49 -4.24 -5.39 -1.26
N THR A 50 -3.79 -6.56 -1.71
CA THR A 50 -4.44 -7.82 -1.36
C THR A 50 -3.44 -8.96 -1.27
N GLY A 51 -3.75 -9.98 -0.51
CA GLY A 51 -2.85 -11.10 -0.35
C GLY A 51 -3.35 -12.11 0.66
N TYR A 52 -2.61 -13.21 0.77
CA TYR A 52 -2.91 -14.28 1.71
C TYR A 52 -1.72 -14.49 2.65
N ARG A 53 -2.02 -14.39 3.94
CA ARG A 53 -1.00 -14.45 5.00
C ARG A 53 -0.29 -15.80 5.06
N GLY A 54 0.99 -15.76 5.39
CA GLY A 54 1.76 -16.88 5.93
C GLY A 54 3.23 -16.56 5.97
N SER A 55 4.03 -17.38 6.66
CA SER A 55 5.46 -17.09 6.84
C SER A 55 6.18 -16.94 5.49
N PRO A 56 7.00 -15.88 5.27
CA PRO A 56 7.39 -14.82 6.21
C PRO A 56 6.47 -13.57 6.23
N LEU A 57 5.44 -13.54 5.39
CA LEU A 57 4.51 -12.43 5.17
C LEU A 57 3.34 -12.35 6.17
N GLY A 58 3.37 -13.14 7.26
CA GLY A 58 2.24 -13.26 8.20
C GLY A 58 1.85 -11.97 8.93
N ALA A 59 2.75 -10.98 8.96
CA ALA A 59 2.51 -9.69 9.61
C ALA A 59 2.07 -8.57 8.64
N VAL A 60 1.97 -8.85 7.33
CA VAL A 60 1.60 -7.82 6.33
C VAL A 60 0.19 -7.30 6.59
N ASP A 61 -0.81 -8.20 6.71
CA ASP A 61 -2.20 -7.82 7.01
C ASP A 61 -2.27 -6.91 8.25
N MET A 62 -1.58 -7.31 9.31
CA MET A 62 -1.55 -6.57 10.57
C MET A 62 -0.98 -5.16 10.40
N GLN A 63 0.06 -4.98 9.58
CA GLN A 63 0.61 -3.64 9.33
C GLN A 63 -0.33 -2.81 8.45
N MET A 64 -0.99 -3.42 7.45
CA MET A 64 -1.95 -2.72 6.61
C MET A 64 -3.16 -2.24 7.43
N GLU A 65 -3.73 -3.11 8.27
CA GLU A 65 -4.85 -2.75 9.17
C GLU A 65 -4.47 -1.67 10.17
N ARG A 66 -3.28 -1.75 10.77
CA ARG A 66 -2.80 -0.70 11.69
C ARG A 66 -2.59 0.64 11.01
N ALA A 67 -2.42 0.66 9.69
CA ALA A 67 -2.21 1.84 8.88
C ALA A 67 -3.45 2.23 8.06
N GLU A 68 -4.61 1.62 8.32
CA GLU A 68 -5.85 1.81 7.56
C GLU A 68 -6.16 3.30 7.35
N LYS A 69 -6.12 4.10 8.42
CA LYS A 69 -6.34 5.55 8.32
C LYS A 69 -5.38 6.26 7.35
N GLN A 70 -4.10 5.91 7.37
CA GLN A 70 -3.11 6.51 6.46
C GLN A 70 -3.33 6.05 5.02
N LEU A 71 -3.72 4.79 4.84
CA LEU A 71 -4.00 4.20 3.53
C LEU A 71 -5.26 4.80 2.91
N GLU A 72 -6.36 4.92 3.68
CA GLU A 72 -7.61 5.55 3.24
C GLU A 72 -7.39 7.01 2.83
N GLN A 73 -6.60 7.77 3.61
CA GLN A 73 -6.25 9.15 3.26
C GLN A 73 -5.44 9.27 1.95
N ALA A 74 -4.85 8.17 1.48
CA ALA A 74 -4.06 8.08 0.26
C ALA A 74 -4.80 7.29 -0.84
N ASP A 75 -6.12 7.10 -0.73
CA ASP A 75 -6.93 6.30 -1.66
C ASP A 75 -6.40 4.87 -1.87
N VAL A 76 -5.80 4.28 -0.83
CA VAL A 76 -5.30 2.90 -0.84
C VAL A 76 -6.25 2.00 -0.07
N THR A 77 -6.82 1.01 -0.76
CA THR A 77 -7.69 0.00 -0.15
C THR A 77 -6.89 -1.27 0.15
N PHE A 78 -6.93 -1.74 1.40
CA PHE A 78 -6.44 -3.06 1.76
C PHE A 78 -7.60 -4.04 1.87
N GLN A 79 -7.49 -5.19 1.19
CA GLN A 79 -8.45 -6.27 1.30
C GLN A 79 -7.75 -7.61 1.47
N ARG A 80 -8.02 -8.27 2.60
CA ARG A 80 -7.53 -9.63 2.85
C ARG A 80 -8.06 -10.61 1.81
N GLY A 81 -7.17 -11.40 1.22
CA GLY A 81 -7.53 -12.50 0.33
C GLY A 81 -7.98 -13.73 1.10
N LEU A 82 -8.81 -14.56 0.47
CA LEU A 82 -9.18 -15.89 1.00
C LEU A 82 -8.12 -16.95 0.68
N ASN A 83 -7.38 -16.76 -0.41
CA ASN A 83 -6.21 -17.53 -0.82
C ASN A 83 -5.36 -16.67 -1.79
N GLU A 84 -4.19 -17.17 -2.17
CA GLU A 84 -3.26 -16.51 -3.08
C GLU A 84 -3.86 -16.20 -4.46
N ASP A 85 -4.55 -17.18 -5.06
CA ASP A 85 -5.11 -17.08 -6.42
C ASP A 85 -6.23 -16.04 -6.52
N LEU A 86 -7.15 -16.03 -5.55
CA LEU A 86 -8.24 -15.06 -5.46
C LEU A 86 -7.69 -13.66 -5.20
N ALA A 87 -6.67 -13.52 -4.35
CA ALA A 87 -6.01 -12.24 -4.15
C ALA A 87 -5.35 -11.73 -5.44
N ALA A 88 -4.63 -12.60 -6.16
CA ALA A 88 -4.00 -12.24 -7.43
C ALA A 88 -5.05 -11.83 -8.48
N THR A 89 -6.15 -12.59 -8.56
CA THR A 89 -7.26 -12.31 -9.48
C THR A 89 -7.95 -10.99 -9.15
N ALA A 90 -8.18 -10.69 -7.87
CA ALA A 90 -8.75 -9.42 -7.43
C ALA A 90 -7.84 -8.24 -7.80
N LEU A 91 -6.52 -8.37 -7.61
CA LEU A 91 -5.56 -7.33 -8.01
C LEU A 91 -5.55 -7.11 -9.52
N TRP A 92 -5.59 -8.19 -10.30
CA TRP A 92 -5.65 -8.08 -11.76
C TRP A 92 -6.95 -7.43 -12.24
N GLY A 93 -8.08 -7.70 -11.57
CA GLY A 93 -9.36 -7.05 -11.84
C GLY A 93 -9.36 -5.56 -11.53
N SER A 94 -8.70 -5.13 -10.45
CA SER A 94 -8.68 -3.70 -10.08
C SER A 94 -7.96 -2.83 -11.11
N GLN A 95 -6.93 -3.36 -11.78
CA GLN A 95 -6.21 -2.67 -12.85
C GLN A 95 -7.05 -2.46 -14.12
N GLN A 96 -8.18 -3.17 -14.24
CA GLN A 96 -9.09 -3.05 -15.37
C GLN A 96 -10.23 -2.06 -15.13
N ALA A 97 -10.33 -1.49 -13.92
CA ALA A 97 -11.45 -0.63 -13.52
C ALA A 97 -11.66 0.58 -14.43
N GLU A 98 -10.59 1.10 -15.03
CA GLU A 98 -10.63 2.30 -15.88
C GLU A 98 -10.61 2.00 -17.40
N LEU A 99 -10.63 0.72 -17.82
CA LEU A 99 -10.51 0.38 -19.25
C LEU A 99 -11.62 0.96 -20.14
N ARG A 100 -12.76 1.34 -19.55
CA ARG A 100 -13.92 1.90 -20.26
C ARG A 100 -14.13 3.40 -20.05
N GLY A 101 -13.26 4.08 -19.28
CA GLY A 101 -13.43 5.51 -18.99
C GLY A 101 -14.50 5.83 -17.94
N GLU A 102 -14.91 4.84 -17.13
CA GLU A 102 -16.02 4.95 -16.17
C GLU A 102 -15.56 4.83 -14.70
N GLY A 103 -14.26 4.61 -14.48
CA GLY A 103 -13.68 4.49 -13.16
C GLY A 103 -13.49 5.84 -12.49
N ALA A 104 -13.37 5.81 -11.15
CA ALA A 104 -13.18 7.01 -10.34
C ALA A 104 -11.72 7.54 -10.37
N TYR A 105 -10.79 6.77 -10.95
CA TYR A 105 -9.35 7.01 -10.91
C TYR A 105 -8.74 6.69 -12.28
N ASP A 106 -7.66 7.38 -12.64
CA ASP A 106 -6.91 7.20 -13.89
C ASP A 106 -6.27 5.80 -14.00
N GLY A 107 -6.09 5.13 -12.86
CA GLY A 107 -5.56 3.78 -12.76
C GLY A 107 -5.44 3.32 -11.32
N VAL A 108 -5.23 2.01 -11.15
CA VAL A 108 -5.05 1.38 -9.85
C VAL A 108 -3.68 0.71 -9.77
N PHE A 109 -2.79 1.22 -8.92
CA PHE A 109 -1.52 0.55 -8.62
C PHE A 109 -1.72 -0.53 -7.56
N GLY A 110 -0.90 -1.57 -7.60
CA GLY A 110 -1.17 -2.81 -6.89
C GLY A 110 -0.01 -3.33 -6.05
N LEU A 111 -0.32 -3.88 -4.88
CA LEU A 111 0.59 -4.74 -4.12
C LEU A 111 -0.10 -6.06 -3.83
N TRP A 112 0.48 -7.15 -4.35
CA TRP A 112 0.08 -8.52 -4.02
C TRP A 112 1.15 -9.21 -3.18
N TYR A 113 0.72 -10.03 -2.22
CA TYR A 113 1.61 -10.86 -1.43
C TYR A 113 1.03 -12.24 -1.17
N GLY A 114 1.89 -13.26 -1.27
CA GLY A 114 1.53 -14.66 -1.12
C GLY A 114 2.80 -15.51 -0.97
N LYS A 115 2.62 -16.78 -0.58
CA LYS A 115 3.74 -17.69 -0.32
C LYS A 115 4.26 -18.41 -1.57
N GLY A 116 3.43 -18.49 -2.60
CA GLY A 116 3.63 -19.42 -3.72
C GLY A 116 3.13 -20.82 -3.38
#